data_AF-A0A6G0ZJM2-F1
#
_entry.id   AF-A0A6G0ZJM2-F1
#
_cell.length_a   1.000
_cell.length_b   1.000
_cell.length_c   1.000
_cell.angle_alpha   90.00
_cell.angle_beta   90.00
_cell.angle_gamma   90.00
#
_symmetry.space_group_name_H-M   'P 1'
#
loop_
_entity.id
_entity.type
_entity.pdbx_description
1 polymer ?
#
loop_
_entity_poly.entity_id
_entity_poly.type
_entity_poly.pdbx_seq_one_letter_code
_entity_poly.pdbx_strand_id
1 'polypeptide(L)'
;KIWYQRVWPFLQHEMLKPDVSAAVLHPVIFLIQESSLEDYETLMLPAMSKIFNGPKHVPVQVILLENLHVILEKTPRDDIRKEVLPLLYTAFDFSDIEVQVSTKF
;
A
#
# COMPACT_ATOMS: atom_id res chain seq x y z
N LYS A 1 -3.67 -0.88 21.44
CA LYS A 1 -3.10 0.42 20.98
C LYS A 1 -4.26 1.27 20.41
N ILE A 2 -4.49 2.51 20.88
CA ILE A 2 -5.69 3.34 20.56
C ILE A 2 -5.91 3.54 19.05
N TRP A 3 -4.83 3.55 18.28
CA TRP A 3 -4.87 3.76 16.84
C TRP A 3 -5.58 2.63 16.09
N TYR A 4 -5.48 1.37 16.52
CA TYR A 4 -6.24 0.27 15.89
C TYR A 4 -7.76 0.40 16.07
N GLN A 5 -8.21 1.07 17.13
CA GLN A 5 -9.66 1.20 17.42
C GLN A 5 -10.30 2.42 16.76
N ARG A 6 -9.52 3.46 16.43
CA ARG A 6 -10.07 4.74 15.94
C ARG A 6 -9.40 5.24 14.67
N VAL A 7 -8.07 5.18 14.62
CA VAL A 7 -7.29 5.74 13.50
C VAL A 7 -7.34 4.80 12.30
N TRP A 8 -7.09 3.50 12.51
CA TRP A 8 -7.10 2.50 11.45
C TRP A 8 -8.47 2.39 10.75
N PRO A 9 -9.61 2.24 11.46
CA PRO A 9 -10.92 2.15 10.79
C PRO A 9 -11.25 3.39 9.96
N PHE A 10 -10.86 4.58 10.42
CA PHE A 10 -11.01 5.82 9.67
C PHE A 10 -10.16 5.81 8.40
N LEU A 11 -8.85 5.52 8.52
CA LEU A 11 -7.94 5.46 7.38
C LEU A 11 -8.36 4.39 6.37
N GLN A 12 -8.79 3.23 6.85
CA GLN A 12 -9.32 2.14 6.03
C GLN A 12 -10.54 2.58 5.20
N HIS A 13 -11.42 3.38 5.78
CA HIS A 13 -12.57 3.91 5.06
C HIS A 13 -12.16 4.95 4.01
N GLU A 14 -11.28 5.89 4.37
CA GLU A 14 -10.85 6.94 3.45
C GLU A 14 -9.96 6.42 2.31
N MET A 15 -9.08 5.44 2.56
CA MET A 15 -8.15 4.95 1.54
C MET A 15 -8.86 4.27 0.36
N LEU A 16 -10.09 3.78 0.56
CA LEU A 16 -10.90 3.15 -0.49
C LEU A 16 -11.65 4.18 -1.36
N LYS A 17 -11.61 5.47 -1.02
CA LYS A 17 -12.24 6.53 -1.81
C LYS A 17 -11.24 7.07 -2.84
N PRO A 18 -11.58 7.08 -4.15
CA PRO A 18 -10.65 7.51 -5.19
C PRO A 18 -10.04 8.90 -4.95
N ASP A 19 -10.86 9.88 -4.55
CA ASP A 19 -10.47 11.28 -4.45
C ASP A 19 -9.47 11.58 -3.32
N VAL A 20 -9.40 10.74 -2.29
CA VAL A 20 -8.59 10.98 -1.09
C VAL A 20 -7.57 9.87 -0.80
N SER A 21 -7.63 8.76 -1.54
CA SER A 21 -6.78 7.58 -1.34
C SER A 21 -5.28 7.92 -1.23
N ALA A 22 -4.75 8.70 -2.17
CA ALA A 22 -3.33 9.08 -2.17
C ALA A 22 -2.93 9.88 -0.91
N ALA A 23 -3.79 10.78 -0.44
CA ALA A 23 -3.50 11.63 0.72
C ALA A 23 -3.40 10.84 2.04
N VAL A 24 -4.15 9.74 2.15
CA VAL A 24 -4.18 8.92 3.37
C VAL A 24 -3.22 7.73 3.35
N LEU A 25 -2.60 7.42 2.20
CA LEU A 25 -1.68 6.29 2.09
C LEU A 25 -0.41 6.47 2.91
N HIS A 26 0.18 7.66 2.96
CA HIS A 26 1.36 7.91 3.81
C HIS A 26 1.10 7.60 5.29
N PRO A 27 0.02 8.12 5.91
CA PRO A 27 -0.39 7.69 7.25
C PRO A 27 -0.60 6.17 7.39
N VAL A 28 -1.21 5.53 6.38
CA VAL A 28 -1.43 4.07 6.38
C VAL A 28 -0.11 3.31 6.40
N ILE A 29 0.84 3.67 5.53
CA ILE A 29 2.17 3.05 5.48
C ILE A 29 2.90 3.23 6.82
N PHE A 30 2.83 4.41 7.41
CA PHE A 30 3.43 4.64 8.73
C PHE A 30 2.84 3.69 9.79
N LEU A 31 1.52 3.51 9.80
CA LEU A 31 0.90 2.56 10.71
C LEU A 31 1.31 1.11 10.44
N ILE A 32 1.46 0.72 9.17
CA ILE A 32 1.93 -0.60 8.76
C ILE A 32 3.35 -0.83 9.29
N GLN A 33 4.25 0.15 9.14
CA GLN A 33 5.62 0.08 9.64
C GLN A 33 5.67 -0.18 11.15
N GLU A 34 4.83 0.54 11.92
CA GLU A 34 4.75 0.46 13.38
C GLU A 34 3.93 -0.73 13.92
N SER A 35 3.27 -1.47 13.03
CA SER A 35 2.44 -2.63 13.38
C SER A 35 3.28 -3.89 13.62
N SER A 36 2.74 -4.85 14.38
CA SER A 36 3.32 -6.19 14.41
C SER A 36 3.02 -6.93 13.09
N LEU A 37 3.77 -7.99 12.77
CA LEU A 37 3.47 -8.81 11.59
C LEU A 37 2.05 -9.40 11.67
N GLU A 38 1.64 -9.86 12.86
CA GLU A 38 0.31 -10.41 13.10
C GLU A 38 -0.80 -9.36 12.89
N ASP A 39 -0.63 -8.15 13.44
CA ASP A 39 -1.60 -7.06 13.24
C ASP A 39 -1.67 -6.64 11.76
N TYR A 40 -0.53 -6.58 11.07
CA TYR A 40 -0.49 -6.27 9.65
C TYR A 40 -1.30 -7.30 8.85
N GLU A 41 -1.00 -8.57 9.01
CA GLU A 41 -1.60 -9.66 8.26
C GLU A 41 -3.11 -9.77 8.54
N THR A 42 -3.52 -9.62 9.80
CA THR A 42 -4.92 -9.82 10.20
C THR A 42 -5.80 -8.59 10.00
N LEU A 43 -5.27 -7.37 10.20
CA LEU A 43 -6.07 -6.14 10.21
C LEU A 43 -5.86 -5.26 8.98
N MET A 44 -4.63 -5.23 8.44
CA MET A 44 -4.23 -4.22 7.45
C MET A 44 -4.14 -4.77 6.03
N LEU A 45 -3.56 -5.96 5.85
CA LEU A 45 -3.37 -6.61 4.56
C LEU A 45 -4.68 -6.77 3.77
N PRO A 46 -5.84 -7.13 4.37
CA PRO A 46 -7.10 -7.21 3.61
C PRO A 46 -7.55 -5.88 2.99
N ALA A 47 -7.26 -4.75 3.65
CA ALA A 47 -7.55 -3.42 3.11
C ALA A 47 -6.50 -3.02 2.06
N MET A 48 -5.23 -3.31 2.33
CA MET A 48 -4.13 -3.03 1.40
C MET A 48 -4.27 -3.81 0.10
N SER A 49 -4.67 -5.08 0.14
CA SER A 49 -4.94 -5.90 -1.05
C SER A 49 -5.96 -5.25 -1.99
N LYS A 50 -6.99 -4.58 -1.44
CA LYS A 50 -7.95 -3.82 -2.27
C LYS A 50 -7.29 -2.63 -2.98
N ILE A 51 -6.33 -1.98 -2.34
CA ILE A 51 -5.54 -0.93 -2.97
C ILE A 51 -4.58 -1.52 -4.00
N PHE A 52 -3.98 -2.68 -3.71
CA PHE A 52 -3.04 -3.35 -4.61
C PHE A 52 -3.68 -3.87 -5.89
N ASN A 53 -4.92 -4.34 -5.80
CA ASN A 53 -5.64 -4.90 -6.95
C ASN A 53 -6.69 -3.94 -7.55
N GLY A 54 -6.96 -2.81 -6.90
CA GLY A 54 -7.92 -1.81 -7.38
C GLY A 54 -7.41 -0.98 -8.56
N PRO A 55 -8.29 -0.14 -9.15
CA PRO A 55 -7.90 0.81 -10.20
C PRO A 55 -6.72 1.67 -9.77
N LYS A 56 -5.68 1.73 -10.59
CA LYS A 56 -4.47 2.49 -10.29
C LYS A 56 -4.55 3.90 -10.85
N HIS A 57 -4.44 4.87 -9.95
CA HIS A 57 -4.13 6.26 -10.29
C HIS A 57 -2.63 6.50 -10.05
N VAL A 58 -1.99 7.31 -10.89
CA VAL A 58 -0.54 7.56 -10.84
C VAL A 58 -0.05 7.92 -9.42
N PRO A 59 -0.70 8.83 -8.65
CA PRO A 59 -0.21 9.17 -7.32
C PRO A 59 -0.24 8.01 -6.33
N VAL A 60 -1.25 7.14 -6.38
CA VAL A 60 -1.33 5.95 -5.53
C VAL A 60 -0.20 4.99 -5.88
N GLN A 61 0.05 4.78 -7.17
CA GLN A 61 1.11 3.88 -7.62
C GLN A 61 2.49 4.36 -7.15
N VAL A 62 2.79 5.66 -7.31
CA VAL A 62 4.06 6.25 -6.86
C VAL A 62 4.26 6.02 -5.36
N ILE A 63 3.26 6.33 -4.53
CA ILE A 63 3.36 6.16 -3.06
C ILE A 63 3.60 4.69 -2.68
N LEU A 64 2.91 3.75 -3.33
CA LEU A 64 3.11 2.33 -3.08
C LEU A 64 4.53 1.87 -3.45
N LEU A 65 5.09 2.37 -4.56
CA LEU A 65 6.43 2.01 -5.01
C LEU A 65 7.53 2.63 -4.14
N GLU A 66 7.40 3.91 -3.76
CA GLU A 66 8.32 4.59 -2.84
C GLU A 66 8.41 3.87 -1.49
N ASN A 67 7.28 3.32 -1.03
CA ASN A 67 7.17 2.62 0.24
C ASN A 67 7.19 1.09 0.09
N LEU A 68 7.60 0.57 -1.07
CA LEU A 68 7.51 -0.86 -1.36
C LEU A 68 8.35 -1.69 -0.38
N HIS A 69 9.48 -1.15 0.08
CA HIS A 69 10.34 -1.82 1.05
C HIS A 69 9.60 -2.14 2.36
N VAL A 70 8.80 -1.20 2.89
CA VAL A 70 7.96 -1.41 4.08
C VAL A 70 6.90 -2.48 3.81
N ILE A 71 6.25 -2.39 2.65
CA ILE A 71 5.20 -3.35 2.25
C ILE A 71 5.79 -4.75 2.16
N LEU A 72 6.93 -4.92 1.49
CA LEU A 72 7.60 -6.21 1.33
C LEU A 72 8.10 -6.79 2.65
N GLU A 73 8.60 -5.95 3.56
CA GLU A 73 9.06 -6.38 4.87
C GLU A 73 7.93 -6.96 5.72
N LYS A 74 6.72 -6.36 5.62
CA LYS A 74 5.55 -6.77 6.41
C LYS A 74 4.72 -7.87 5.75
N THR A 75 4.71 -7.94 4.42
CA THR A 75 3.85 -8.88 3.68
C THR A 75 4.38 -10.32 3.77
N PRO A 76 3.54 -11.31 4.14
CA PRO A 76 3.92 -12.71 4.10
C PRO A 76 4.41 -13.14 2.70
N ARG A 77 5.42 -14.02 2.66
CA ARG A 77 6.05 -14.44 1.38
C ARG A 77 5.06 -15.01 0.37
N ASP A 78 4.04 -15.73 0.84
CA ASP A 78 3.02 -16.35 0.00
C ASP A 78 2.10 -15.33 -0.67
N ASP A 79 1.98 -14.14 -0.08
CA ASP A 79 1.17 -13.03 -0.58
C ASP A 79 1.98 -12.04 -1.40
N ILE A 80 3.29 -11.88 -1.16
CA ILE A 80 4.16 -11.00 -1.96
C ILE A 80 3.99 -11.27 -3.46
N ARG A 81 4.01 -12.55 -3.86
CA ARG A 81 3.91 -12.92 -5.28
C ARG A 81 2.54 -12.57 -5.88
N LYS A 82 1.48 -12.71 -5.09
CA LYS A 82 0.10 -12.55 -5.56
C LYS A 82 -0.36 -11.10 -5.54
N GLU A 83 0.06 -10.36 -4.52
CA GLU A 83 -0.49 -9.05 -4.18
C GLU A 83 0.47 -7.91 -4.53
N VAL A 84 1.77 -8.10 -4.27
CA VAL A 84 2.76 -7.00 -4.30
C VAL A 84 3.54 -6.96 -5.61
N LEU A 85 3.97 -8.11 -6.15
CA LEU A 85 4.70 -8.15 -7.43
C LEU A 85 3.91 -7.57 -8.62
N PRO A 86 2.58 -7.73 -8.74
CA PRO A 86 1.81 -7.08 -9.79
C PRO A 86 1.95 -5.55 -9.80
N LEU A 87 2.18 -4.92 -8.64
CA LEU A 87 2.42 -3.47 -8.56
C LEU A 87 3.67 -3.04 -9.32
N LEU A 88 4.75 -3.85 -9.19
CA LEU A 88 6.01 -3.63 -9.89
C LEU A 88 5.84 -3.84 -11.39
N TYR A 89 5.22 -4.96 -11.80
CA TYR A 89 5.00 -5.23 -13.22
C TYR A 89 4.17 -4.14 -13.89
N THR A 90 3.10 -3.71 -13.22
CA THR A 90 2.26 -2.62 -13.72
C THR A 90 3.07 -1.31 -13.80
N ALA A 91 3.93 -1.04 -12.80
CA ALA A 91 4.80 0.15 -12.80
C ALA A 91 5.79 0.17 -13.98
N PHE A 92 6.36 -0.99 -14.33
CA PHE A 92 7.25 -1.11 -15.49
C PHE A 92 6.51 -0.92 -16.82
N ASP A 93 5.21 -1.24 -16.88
CA ASP A 93 4.36 -1.02 -18.05
C ASP A 93 3.83 0.43 -18.16
N PHE A 94 3.94 1.25 -17.10
CA PHE A 94 3.60 2.67 -17.18
C PHE A 94 4.65 3.43 -18.00
N SER A 95 4.22 4.08 -19.08
CA SER A 95 5.02 4.99 -19.90
C SER A 95 5.33 6.33 -19.22
N ASP A 96 4.89 6.52 -17.97
CA ASP A 96 5.04 7.76 -17.21
C ASP A 96 6.40 7.82 -16.49
N ILE A 97 7.12 8.93 -16.69
CA ILE A 97 8.50 9.11 -16.21
C ILE A 97 8.59 9.05 -14.68
N GLU A 98 7.61 9.60 -13.96
CA GLU A 98 7.59 9.58 -12.49
C GLU A 98 7.53 8.15 -11.93
N VAL A 99 6.74 7.27 -12.57
CA VAL A 99 6.63 5.87 -12.15
C VAL A 99 7.96 5.13 -12.39
N GLN A 100 8.62 5.38 -13.53
CA GLN A 100 9.93 4.78 -13.82
C GLN A 100 11.04 5.25 -12.87
N VAL A 101 11.02 6.53 -12.46
CA VAL A 101 12.01 7.07 -11.53
C VAL A 101 11.84 6.47 -10.13
N SER A 102 10.62 6.31 -9.64
CA SER A 102 10.36 5.70 -8.33
C SER A 102 10.55 4.17 -8.30
N THR A 103 10.73 3.53 -9.46
CA THR A 103 11.05 2.08 -9.54
C THR A 103 12.56 1.80 -9.43
N LYS A 104 13.39 2.84 -9.35
CA LYS A 104 14.83 2.70 -9.08
C LYS A 104 15.05 2.41 -7.59
N PHE A 105 14.99 1.13 -7.25
CA PHE A 105 15.54 0.57 -6.02
C PHE A 105 17.04 0.80 -5.93
#